data_AF-A0A7Y4UI78-F1
#
_entry.id   AF-A0A7Y4UI78-F1
#
_cell.length_a   1.000
_cell.length_b   1.000
_cell.length_c   1.000
_cell.angle_alpha   90.00
_cell.angle_beta   90.00
_cell.angle_gamma   90.00
#
_symmetry.space_group_name_H-M   'P 1'
#
loop_
_entity.id
_entity.type
_entity.pdbx_description
1 polymer ?
#
loop_
_entity_poly.entity_id
_entity_poly.type
_entity_poly.pdbx_seq_one_letter_code
_entity_poly.pdbx_strand_id
1 'polypeptide(L)' 'MNKDDFQIGQEFYTATGKWRCTDIGTRVIVAIRLDQTDESWYHGPPYAVAEAIFDEYDQAGCSLTAALS' A
#
# COMPACT_ATOMS: atom_id res chain seq x y z
N MET A 1 2.08 -10.70 -3.46
CA MET A 1 0.61 -10.77 -3.64
C MET A 1 0.29 -10.56 -5.11
N ASN A 2 -0.87 -10.96 -5.59
CA ASN A 2 -1.36 -10.63 -6.92
C ASN A 2 -2.42 -9.51 -6.84
N LYS A 3 -2.70 -8.83 -7.96
CA LYS A 3 -3.62 -7.69 -8.02
C LYS A 3 -4.98 -7.95 -7.36
N ASP A 4 -5.53 -9.15 -7.53
CA ASP A 4 -6.86 -9.52 -7.04
C ASP A 4 -6.89 -9.86 -5.53
N ASP A 5 -5.71 -9.98 -4.89
CA ASP A 5 -5.60 -10.18 -3.44
C ASP A 5 -5.81 -8.87 -2.66
N PHE A 6 -5.65 -7.72 -3.33
CA PHE A 6 -5.72 -6.40 -2.69
C PHE A 6 -7.17 -5.96 -2.45
N GLN A 7 -7.37 -5.21 -1.37
CA GLN A 7 -8.62 -4.51 -1.09
C GLN A 7 -8.34 -3.04 -0.74
N ILE A 8 -9.22 -2.12 -1.12
CA ILE A 8 -9.10 -0.72 -0.69
C ILE A 8 -9.20 -0.66 0.83
N GLY A 9 -8.26 0.05 1.45
CA GLY A 9 -8.08 0.14 2.90
C GLY A 9 -7.25 -1.00 3.51
N GLN A 10 -6.90 -2.05 2.75
CA GLN A 10 -6.05 -3.12 3.24
C GLN A 10 -4.63 -2.64 3.45
N GLU A 11 -4.07 -3.02 4.59
CA GLU A 11 -2.67 -2.80 4.89
C GLU A 11 -1.84 -4.01 4.45
N PHE A 12 -0.70 -3.73 3.83
CA PHE A 12 0.24 -4.73 3.34
C PHE A 12 1.68 -4.28 3.58
N TYR A 13 2.62 -5.18 3.36
CA TYR A 13 4.04 -4.97 3.56
C TYR A 13 4.80 -5.17 2.28
N THR A 14 5.93 -4.48 2.18
CA THR A 14 6.97 -4.65 1.16
C THR A 14 8.32 -4.71 1.88
N ALA A 15 9.42 -4.89 1.15
CA ALA A 15 10.77 -4.76 1.70
C ALA A 15 11.04 -3.36 2.31
N THR A 16 10.30 -2.33 1.91
CA THR A 16 10.51 -0.95 2.38
C THR A 16 9.57 -0.55 3.53
N GLY A 17 8.64 -1.41 3.94
CA GLY A 17 7.76 -1.15 5.09
C GLY A 17 6.28 -1.39 4.80
N LYS A 18 5.44 -0.76 5.63
CA LYS A 18 3.99 -0.94 5.64
C LYS A 18 3.29 0.10 4.77
N TRP A 19 2.27 -0.35 4.06
CA TRP A 19 1.50 0.42 3.09
C TRP A 19 0.01 0.17 3.30
N ARG A 20 -0.84 1.09 2.83
CA ARG A 20 -2.29 0.93 2.75
C ARG A 20 -2.76 1.17 1.32
N CYS A 21 -3.46 0.20 0.75
CA CYS A 21 -4.04 0.31 -0.59
C CYS A 21 -5.17 1.37 -0.59
N THR A 22 -5.12 2.33 -1.50
CA THR A 22 -6.09 3.43 -1.63
C THR A 22 -6.93 3.32 -2.89
N ASP A 23 -6.43 2.67 -3.95
CA ASP A 23 -7.16 2.42 -5.19
C ASP A 23 -6.69 1.13 -5.89
N ILE A 24 -7.59 0.51 -6.67
CA ILE A 24 -7.31 -0.71 -7.43
C ILE A 24 -7.68 -0.49 -8.90
N GLY A 25 -6.65 -0.35 -9.74
CA GLY A 25 -6.80 -0.29 -11.19
C GLY A 25 -6.88 -1.67 -11.84
N THR A 26 -6.92 -1.71 -13.16
CA THR A 26 -6.96 -2.96 -13.93
C THR A 26 -5.64 -3.73 -13.91
N ARG A 27 -4.49 -3.05 -13.79
CA ARG A 27 -3.14 -3.63 -13.80
C ARG A 27 -2.28 -3.23 -12.61
N VAL A 28 -2.68 -2.18 -11.90
CA VAL A 28 -1.90 -1.57 -10.82
C VAL A 28 -2.76 -1.41 -9.58
N ILE A 29 -2.13 -1.28 -8.42
CA ILE A 29 -2.77 -0.74 -7.22
C ILE A 29 -2.07 0.56 -6.83
N VAL A 30 -2.78 1.43 -6.14
CA VAL A 30 -2.24 2.68 -5.59
C VAL A 30 -2.24 2.55 -4.08
N ALA A 31 -1.18 3.02 -3.41
CA ALA A 31 -1.07 2.93 -1.96
C ALA A 31 -0.32 4.10 -1.35
N ILE A 32 -0.61 4.36 -0.08
CA ILE A 32 0.13 5.29 0.77
C ILE A 32 1.03 4.53 1.74
N ARG A 33 2.21 5.07 2.05
CA ARG A 33 3.10 4.50 3.07
C ARG A 33 2.64 4.91 4.46
N LEU A 34 2.73 3.98 5.41
CA LEU A 34 2.34 4.19 6.80
C LEU A 34 3.59 4.39 7.68
N ASP A 35 4.32 5.49 7.46
CA ASP A 35 5.58 5.84 8.14
C ASP A 35 5.58 7.20 8.84
N GLN A 36 4.43 7.85 8.94
CA GLN A 36 4.21 9.10 9.69
C GLN A 36 3.84 8.82 11.15
N THR A 37 4.22 9.74 12.03
CA THR A 37 3.92 9.67 13.47
C THR A 37 2.51 10.12 13.83
N ASP A 38 1.88 10.94 12.98
CA ASP A 38 0.53 11.47 13.19
C ASP A 38 -0.43 10.83 12.17
N GLU A 39 -1.46 10.14 12.68
CA GLU A 39 -2.43 9.42 11.86
C GLU A 39 -3.27 10.32 10.94
N SER A 40 -3.40 11.62 11.28
CA SER A 40 -4.16 12.58 10.48
C SER A 40 -3.59 12.74 9.06
N TRP A 41 -2.32 12.38 8.84
CA TRP A 41 -1.70 12.35 7.51
C TRP A 41 -2.36 11.37 6.55
N TYR A 42 -3.00 10.33 7.09
CA TYR A 42 -3.69 9.29 6.33
C TYR A 42 -5.19 9.55 6.20
N HIS A 43 -5.69 10.68 6.72
CA HIS A 43 -7.08 11.09 6.52
C HIS A 43 -7.22 11.73 5.14
N GLY A 44 -7.85 11.02 4.23
CA GLY A 44 -8.13 11.46 2.86
C GLY A 44 -9.33 10.73 2.26
N PRO A 45 -9.59 10.95 0.96
CA PRO A 45 -8.86 11.83 0.06
C PRO A 45 -9.13 13.35 0.26
N PRO A 46 -8.17 14.25 -0.06
CA PRO A 46 -6.78 13.95 -0.42
C PRO A 46 -5.95 13.59 0.82
N TYR A 47 -5.05 12.61 0.68
CA TYR A 47 -4.09 12.27 1.73
C TYR A 47 -2.97 13.31 1.81
N ALA A 48 -2.38 13.52 3.00
CA ALA A 48 -1.24 14.42 3.16
C ALA A 48 0.09 13.80 2.69
N VAL A 49 0.14 12.47 2.59
CA VAL A 49 1.27 11.71 2.04
C VAL A 49 1.09 11.43 0.55
N ALA A 50 2.20 11.24 -0.16
CA ALA A 50 2.17 10.86 -1.57
C ALA A 50 1.66 9.43 -1.76
N GLU A 51 0.84 9.25 -2.79
CA GLU A 51 0.43 7.95 -3.29
C GLU A 51 1.50 7.37 -4.24
N ALA A 52 1.77 6.08 -4.11
CA ALA A 52 2.66 5.32 -4.98
C ALA A 52 1.88 4.30 -5.79
N ILE A 53 2.30 4.08 -7.04
CA ILE A 53 1.71 3.11 -7.97
C ILE A 53 2.53 1.83 -7.89
N PHE A 54 1.85 0.70 -7.73
CA PHE A 54 2.44 -0.64 -7.69
C PHE A 54 1.99 -1.42 -8.91
N ASP A 55 2.91 -1.73 -9.81
CA ASP A 55 2.64 -2.58 -10.97
C ASP A 55 2.67 -4.08 -10.63
N GLU A 56 2.52 -4.94 -11.63
CA GLU A 56 2.49 -6.40 -11.45
C GLU A 56 3.79 -6.95 -10.82
N TYR A 57 4.94 -6.32 -11.05
CA TYR A 57 6.22 -6.72 -10.46
C TYR A 57 6.35 -6.24 -9.02
N ASP A 58 5.88 -5.03 -8.72
CA ASP A 58 5.87 -4.52 -7.34
C ASP A 58 4.92 -5.34 -6.45
N GLN A 59 3.75 -5.70 -6.98
CA GLN A 59 2.75 -6.51 -6.27
C GLN A 59 3.32 -7.87 -5.84
N ALA A 60 4.16 -8.49 -6.67
CA ALA A 60 4.79 -9.77 -6.35
C ALA A 60 5.64 -9.70 -5.07
N GLY A 61 6.23 -8.54 -4.76
CA GLY A 61 6.99 -8.27 -3.54
C GLY A 61 6.15 -7.94 -2.30
N CYS A 62 4.82 -7.90 -2.42
CA CYS A 62 3.91 -7.54 -1.33
C CYS A 62 3.48 -8.77 -0.50
N SER A 63 3.27 -8.56 0.80
CA SER A 63 2.80 -9.58 1.75
C SER A 63 1.83 -9.02 2.80
N LEU A 64 0.97 -9.88 3.36
CA LEU A 64 0.07 -9.49 4.47
C LEU A 64 0.75 -9.50 5.85
N THR A 65 1.94 -10.09 5.94
CA THR A 65 2.76 -10.13 7.15
C THR A 65 4.09 -9.44 6.90
N ALA A 66 4.64 -8.81 7.94
CA ALA A 66 6.01 -8.31 7.88
C ALA A 66 6.99 -9.47 7.62
N ALA A 67 8.10 -9.17 6.95
CA ALA A 67 9.21 -10.12 6.86
C ALA A 67 9.73 -10.42 8.27
N LEU A 68 10.05 -11.69 8.53
CA LEU A 68 10.70 -12.08 9.78
C LEU A 68 12.07 -11.39 9.84
N SER A 69 12.26 -10.56 10.86
CA SER A 69 13.52 -9.89 11.21
C SER A 69 14.56 -10.87 11.71
#